data_AF-A0A2T1N643-F1
#
_entry.id   AF-A0A2T1N643-F1
#
_cell.length_a   1.000
_cell.length_b   1.000
_cell.length_c   1.000
_cell.angle_alpha   90.00
_cell.angle_beta   90.00
_cell.angle_gamma   90.00
#
_symmetry.space_group_name_H-M   'P 1'
#
loop_
_entity.id
_entity.type
_entity.pdbx_description
1 polymer ?
#
loop_
_entity_poly.entity_id
_entity_poly.type
_entity_poly.pdbx_seq_one_letter_code
_entity_poly.pdbx_strand_id
1 'polypeptide(L)'
;MNLKGQQSKKQQLKLYLAKAYGNAKSEEHFFDLLKKEGLKLYFRGQQAGIMEGNRKFRLQTLGYSLERIQLLSLDRNKRTQELNRILSKKLTDREQNNELEP
;
A
#
# COMPACT_ATOMS: atom_id res chain seq x y z
N MET A 1 -2.35 -26.86 -21.33
CA MET A 1 -2.17 -26.64 -19.88
C MET A 1 -0.75 -27.08 -19.54
N ASN A 2 0.16 -26.18 -19.15
CA ASN A 2 1.54 -26.58 -18.82
C ASN A 2 1.62 -27.09 -17.38
N LEU A 3 1.89 -28.39 -17.28
CA LEU A 3 1.85 -29.27 -16.11
C LEU A 3 3.15 -29.27 -15.27
N LYS A 4 3.54 -28.13 -14.70
CA LYS A 4 4.50 -28.12 -13.59
C LYS A 4 3.98 -27.14 -12.56
N GLY A 5 3.76 -27.57 -11.32
CA GLY A 5 3.31 -26.72 -10.20
C GLY A 5 4.27 -25.56 -9.84
N GLN A 6 5.27 -25.27 -10.67
CA GLN A 6 6.08 -24.07 -10.59
C GLN A 6 5.27 -22.88 -11.14
N GLN A 7 4.87 -21.99 -10.25
CA GLN A 7 4.31 -20.70 -10.63
C GLN A 7 5.27 -19.99 -11.59
N SER A 8 4.72 -19.48 -12.70
CA SER A 8 5.49 -18.64 -13.60
C SER A 8 6.05 -17.44 -12.84
N LYS A 9 7.21 -16.94 -13.25
CA LYS A 9 7.83 -15.78 -12.61
C LYS A 9 6.90 -14.57 -12.51
N LYS A 10 6.10 -14.36 -13.56
CA LYS A 10 5.03 -13.35 -13.59
C LYS A 10 3.96 -13.57 -12.50
N GLN A 11 3.57 -14.82 -12.23
CA GLN A 11 2.63 -15.14 -11.15
C GLN A 11 3.25 -14.92 -9.76
N GLN A 12 4.52 -15.30 -9.57
CA GLN A 12 5.24 -15.01 -8.33
C GLN A 12 5.29 -13.50 -8.06
N LEU A 13 5.65 -12.70 -9.06
CA LEU A 13 5.67 -11.24 -8.96
C LEU A 13 4.29 -10.67 -8.59
N LYS A 14 3.21 -11.20 -9.17
CA LYS A 14 1.85 -10.78 -8.81
C LYS A 14 1.51 -11.09 -7.35
N LEU A 15 1.95 -12.23 -6.81
CA LEU A 15 1.74 -12.57 -5.40
C LEU A 15 2.51 -11.65 -4.47
N TYR A 16 3.78 -11.37 -4.78
CA TYR A 16 4.56 -10.40 -3.99
C TYR A 16 3.92 -9.01 -4.04
N LEU A 17 3.43 -8.58 -5.20
CA LEU A 17 2.72 -7.31 -5.34
C LEU A 17 1.41 -7.28 -4.55
N ALA A 18 0.63 -8.37 -4.57
CA ALA A 18 -0.60 -8.46 -3.78
C ALA A 18 -0.31 -8.40 -2.28
N LYS A 19 0.70 -9.14 -1.82
CA LYS A 19 1.15 -9.13 -0.43
C LYS A 19 1.67 -7.75 -0.01
N ALA A 20 2.49 -7.12 -0.84
CA ALA A 20 3.01 -5.78 -0.56
C ALA A 20 1.87 -4.76 -0.52
N TYR A 21 0.94 -4.79 -1.47
CA TYR A 21 -0.18 -3.85 -1.53
C TYR A 21 -1.12 -3.99 -0.32
N GLY A 22 -1.43 -5.23 0.09
CA GLY A 22 -2.30 -5.46 1.26
C GLY A 22 -1.69 -5.00 2.59
N ASN A 23 -0.36 -4.95 2.69
CA ASN A 23 0.35 -4.52 3.91
C ASN A 23 0.87 -3.07 3.85
N ALA A 24 0.93 -2.49 2.66
CA ALA A 24 1.41 -1.15 2.44
C ALA A 24 0.46 -0.11 3.05
N LYS A 25 1.06 0.98 3.53
CA LYS A 25 0.33 2.09 4.17
C LYS A 25 0.52 3.43 3.44
N SER A 26 1.38 3.41 2.42
CA SER A 26 1.74 4.51 1.54
C SER A 26 2.46 3.90 0.33
N GLU A 27 2.63 4.70 -0.71
CA GLU A 27 3.43 4.33 -1.89
C GLU A 27 4.86 3.97 -1.53
N GLU A 28 5.53 4.76 -0.70
CA GLU A 28 6.89 4.48 -0.24
C GLU A 28 6.97 3.16 0.53
N HIS A 29 6.02 2.92 1.45
CA HIS A 29 5.99 1.68 2.21
C HIS A 29 5.75 0.46 1.30
N PHE A 30 4.94 0.62 0.25
CA PHE A 30 4.74 -0.41 -0.76
C PHE A 30 6.05 -0.77 -1.47
N PHE A 31 6.80 0.23 -1.94
CA PHE A 31 8.07 -0.01 -2.62
C PHE A 31 9.13 -0.60 -1.68
N ASP A 32 9.14 -0.19 -0.42
CA ASP A 32 10.05 -0.77 0.59
C ASP A 32 9.73 -2.22 0.89
N LEU A 33 8.44 -2.61 0.96
CA LEU A 33 8.06 -4.01 1.10
C LEU A 33 8.54 -4.86 -0.08
N LEU A 34 8.47 -4.34 -1.31
CA LEU A 34 8.98 -5.06 -2.49
C LEU A 34 10.51 -5.21 -2.45
N LYS A 35 11.24 -4.17 -2.02
CA LYS A 35 12.70 -4.25 -1.84
C LYS A 35 13.09 -5.27 -0.77
N LYS A 36 12.33 -5.36 0.34
CA LYS A 36 12.56 -6.34 1.41
C LYS A 36 12.38 -7.79 0.93
N GLU A 37 11.49 -8.01 -0.03
CA GLU A 37 11.31 -9.31 -0.70
C GLU A 37 12.39 -9.56 -1.79
N GLY A 38 13.43 -8.72 -1.87
CA GLY A 38 14.56 -8.87 -2.79
C GLY A 38 14.28 -8.41 -4.22
N LEU A 39 13.17 -7.72 -4.47
CA LEU A 39 12.79 -7.25 -5.81
C LEU A 39 13.48 -5.92 -6.12
N LYS A 40 14.11 -5.84 -7.29
CA LYS A 40 14.72 -4.59 -7.77
C LYS A 40 13.68 -3.75 -8.48
N LEU A 41 13.41 -2.56 -7.97
CA LEU A 41 12.51 -1.61 -8.62
C LEU A 41 13.25 -0.78 -9.66
N TYR A 42 12.57 -0.42 -10.73
CA TYR A 42 13.04 0.59 -11.68
C TYR A 42 11.92 1.58 -11.97
N PHE A 43 12.31 2.82 -12.20
CA PHE A 43 11.42 3.91 -12.56
C PHE A 43 11.83 4.47 -13.92
N ARG A 44 10.85 4.72 -14.79
CA ARG A 44 11.03 5.36 -16.09
C ARG A 44 9.97 6.44 -16.23
N GLY A 45 10.33 7.67 -15.85
CA GLY A 45 9.36 8.77 -15.73
C GLY A 45 8.28 8.40 -14.72
N GLN A 46 7.01 8.44 -15.15
CA GLN A 46 5.86 8.07 -14.32
C GLN A 46 5.56 6.55 -14.30
N GLN A 47 6.37 5.72 -14.96
CA GLN A 47 6.18 4.27 -14.96
C GLN A 47 7.09 3.59 -13.94
N ALA A 48 6.50 2.83 -13.03
CA ALA A 48 7.21 1.94 -12.12
C ALA A 48 7.18 0.48 -12.60
N GLY A 49 8.24 -0.25 -12.31
CA GLY A 49 8.36 -1.67 -12.65
C GLY A 49 9.34 -2.42 -11.77
N ILE A 50 9.35 -3.74 -11.92
CA ILE A 50 10.27 -4.65 -11.25
C ILE A 50 11.26 -5.20 -12.29
N MET A 51 12.53 -5.15 -11.95
CA MET A 51 13.63 -5.76 -12.68
C MET A 51 13.98 -7.10 -12.05
N GLU A 52 14.04 -8.13 -12.87
CA GLU A 52 14.32 -9.50 -12.46
C GLU A 52 15.30 -10.12 -13.45
N GLY A 53 16.57 -10.20 -13.04
CA GLY A 53 17.68 -10.46 -13.96
C GLY A 53 17.70 -9.44 -15.09
N ASN A 54 17.65 -9.91 -16.34
CA ASN A 54 17.58 -9.06 -17.54
C ASN A 54 16.16 -8.68 -17.97
N ARG A 55 15.12 -9.15 -17.26
CA ARG A 55 13.72 -8.90 -17.63
C ARG A 55 13.16 -7.74 -16.82
N LYS A 56 12.41 -6.87 -17.50
CA LYS A 56 11.70 -5.74 -16.91
C LYS A 56 10.20 -6.01 -16.98
N PHE A 57 9.54 -5.97 -15.83
CA PHE A 57 8.10 -6.12 -15.72
C PHE A 57 7.49 -4.81 -15.25
N ARG A 58 6.64 -4.18 -16.06
CA ARG A 58 5.94 -2.95 -15.66
C ARG A 58 4.85 -3.28 -14.64
N LEU A 59 4.71 -2.50 -13.57
CA LEU A 59 3.67 -2.74 -12.56
C LEU A 59 2.27 -2.74 -13.17
N GLN A 60 2.02 -1.85 -14.14
CA GLN A 60 0.76 -1.81 -14.88
C GLN A 60 0.44 -3.15 -15.56
N THR A 61 1.45 -3.81 -16.15
CA THR A 61 1.29 -5.15 -16.78
C THR A 61 1.09 -6.28 -15.76
N LEU A 62 1.39 -6.01 -14.49
CA LEU A 62 1.15 -6.90 -13.36
C LEU A 62 -0.18 -6.59 -12.65
N GLY A 63 -0.91 -5.54 -13.07
CA GLY A 63 -2.23 -5.18 -12.53
C GLY A 63 -2.20 -4.05 -11.49
N TYR A 64 -1.06 -3.39 -11.30
CA TYR A 64 -0.91 -2.31 -10.31
C TYR A 64 -0.49 -1.02 -11.02
N SER A 65 -1.40 -0.04 -11.09
CA SER A 65 -1.07 1.31 -11.56
C SER A 65 -0.44 2.13 -10.44
N LEU A 66 0.41 3.10 -10.80
CA LEU A 66 1.01 4.02 -9.83
C LEU A 66 -0.07 4.80 -9.07
N GLU A 67 -1.10 5.27 -9.76
CA GLU A 67 -2.27 5.95 -9.19
C GLU A 67 -2.94 5.11 -8.09
N ARG A 68 -3.11 3.80 -8.33
CA ARG A 68 -3.72 2.90 -7.33
C ARG A 68 -2.82 2.74 -6.11
N ILE A 69 -1.51 2.70 -6.30
CA ILE A 69 -0.54 2.64 -5.20
C ILE A 69 -0.54 3.97 -4.41
N GLN A 70 -0.66 5.11 -5.09
CA GLN A 70 -0.74 6.44 -4.47
C GLN A 70 -1.98 6.62 -3.59
N LEU A 71 -3.11 6.00 -3.97
CA LEU A 71 -4.34 6.01 -3.17
C LEU A 71 -4.15 5.41 -1.76
N LEU A 72 -3.18 4.51 -1.56
CA LEU A 72 -2.88 3.94 -0.23
C LEU A 72 -2.59 5.02 0.83
N SER A 73 -1.95 6.12 0.41
CA SER A 73 -1.62 7.24 1.30
C SER A 73 -2.86 8.10 1.62
N LEU A 74 -3.79 8.23 0.66
CA LEU A 74 -4.98 9.07 0.77
C LEU A 74 -6.04 8.47 1.70
N ASP A 75 -6.28 7.16 1.61
CA ASP A 75 -7.23 6.45 2.48
C ASP A 75 -6.83 6.54 3.96
N ARG A 76 -5.52 6.51 4.25
CA ARG A 76 -5.03 6.59 5.62
C ARG A 76 -5.19 7.97 6.23
N ASN A 77 -4.95 9.03 5.45
CA ASN A 77 -5.13 10.40 5.93
C ASN A 77 -6.59 10.66 6.30
N LYS A 78 -7.54 10.20 5.50
CA LYS A 78 -8.98 10.29 5.82
C LYS A 78 -9.33 9.56 7.11
N ARG A 79 -8.87 8.30 7.26
CA ARG A 79 -9.12 7.51 8.46
C ARG A 79 -8.52 8.13 9.72
N THR A 80 -7.33 8.72 9.62
CA THR A 80 -6.66 9.38 10.75
C THR A 80 -7.38 10.66 11.15
N GLN A 81 -7.88 11.43 10.17
CA GLN A 81 -8.69 12.62 10.43
C GLN A 81 -10.02 12.27 11.14
N GLU A 82 -10.70 11.19 10.72
CA GLU A 82 -11.91 10.74 11.39
C GLU A 82 -11.65 10.31 12.85
N LEU A 83 -10.58 9.56 13.10
CA LEU A 83 -10.20 9.16 14.47
C LEU A 83 -9.93 10.39 15.35
N ASN A 84 -9.19 11.38 14.85
CA ASN A 84 -8.93 12.62 15.58
C ASN A 84 -10.22 13.41 15.84
N ARG A 85 -11.18 13.40 14.90
CA ARG A 85 -12.49 14.03 15.08
C ARG A 85 -13.32 13.35 16.16
N ILE A 86 -13.30 12.01 16.22
CA ILE A 86 -14.01 11.25 17.26
C ILE A 86 -13.37 11.48 18.63
N LEU A 87 -12.03 11.49 18.72
CA LEU A 87 -11.30 11.72 19.97
C LEU A 87 -11.54 13.13 20.52
N SER A 88 -11.43 14.15 19.67
CA SER A 88 -11.71 15.54 20.05
C SER A 88 -13.14 15.72 20.55
N LYS A 89 -14.13 15.13 19.85
CA LYS A 89 -15.53 15.16 20.29
C LYS A 89 -15.73 14.55 21.68
N LYS A 90 -15.13 13.39 21.95
CA LYS A 90 -15.18 12.73 23.27
C LYS A 90 -14.53 13.56 24.39
N LEU A 91 -13.51 14.37 24.09
CA LEU A 91 -12.87 15.24 25.08
C LEU A 91 -13.80 16.39 25.44
N THR A 92 -14.36 17.08 24.45
CA THR A 92 -15.37 18.14 24.67
C THR A 92 -16.60 17.62 25.41
N ASP A 93 -17.09 16.43 25.08
CA ASP A 93 -18.25 15.84 25.75
C ASP A 93 -17.93 15.54 27.24
N ARG A 94 -16.69 15.14 27.57
CA ARG A 94 -16.28 14.90 28.96
C ARG A 94 -16.10 16.18 29.76
N GLU A 95 -15.55 17.22 29.15
CA GLU A 95 -15.37 18.53 29.80
C GLU A 95 -16.73 19.16 30.15
N GLN A 96 -17.71 19.07 29.24
CA GLN A 96 -19.06 19.59 29.49
C GLN A 96 -19.85 18.81 30.55
N ASN A 97 -19.63 17.49 30.67
CA ASN A 97 -20.29 16.70 31.71
C ASN A 97 -19.66 16.87 33.10
N ASN A 98 -18.41 17.34 33.19
CA ASN A 98 -17.70 17.54 34.46
C ASN A 98 -17.97 18.93 35.08
N GLU A 99 -18.53 19.88 34.32
CA GLU A 99 -18.97 21.20 34.81
C GLU A 99 -20.43 21.20 35.32
N LEU A 100 -21.14 20.07 35.22
CA LEU A 100 -22.55 19.94 35.60
C LEU A 100 -22.78 19.14 36.91
N GLU A 101 -21.72 18.69 37.57
CA GLU A 101 -21.80 18.12 38.93
C GLU A 101 -21.31 19.16 39.97
N PRO A 102 -22.19 19.65 40.87
CA PRO A 102 -21.84 20.60 41.93
C PRO A 102 -21.10 19.97 43.13
#